data_AF-A0A657BEH4-F1
#
_entry.id   AF-A0A657BEH4-F1
#
_cell.length_a   1.000
_cell.length_b   1.000
_cell.length_c   1.000
_cell.angle_alpha   90.00
_cell.angle_beta   90.00
_cell.angle_gamma   90.00
#
_symmetry.space_group_name_H-M   'P 1'
#
loop_
_entity.id
_entity.type
_entity.pdbx_description
1 polymer ?
#
loop_
_entity_poly.entity_id
_entity_poly.type
_entity_poly.pdbx_seq_one_letter_code
_entity_poly.pdbx_strand_id
1 'polypeptide(L)'
;MSKQQTQERLTQDETTRLLDHVCSRGDMTNQLVADLIEVEPPRISEGRNGKWRLPRDKAAKLELEFGKPRAEKGVYVFAELLEEGIAQARKNIPDLASARHRQRCLDVWHNKEMRRELAQKVIYDETPLDWSAKDERDNDHEFWAGVFEKFDALLASNEFKTLIKRLRDKASSIAWEESRAQQASYELQYNNDFYCGIPIAKKAEARANCEGISLQSLHPFSLLQCAALKELDEGTIVADSRPFDIVVTGELIHEWRGEIEVSIVGASCSKSLVFPIEGNLVQAFPLSHMHLGDRECEFKSRMHSLNVDRYDAFEASLYLTKRLEYVLILTLSEKSRYVTGTPDRPMVITGIRSAKLFDELAHLQDWLGIKDLGLGYVKAELAGLGGYIPGAKII
;
A
#
# COMPACT_ATOMS: atom_id res chain seq x y z
N MET A 1 30.36 -31.74 40.64
CA MET A 1 28.97 -31.36 40.35
C MET A 1 28.98 -29.96 39.76
N SER A 2 28.95 -29.83 38.43
CA SER A 2 28.85 -28.52 37.78
C SER A 2 27.51 -27.90 38.16
N LYS A 3 27.54 -26.71 38.76
CA LYS A 3 26.33 -25.89 38.92
C LYS A 3 25.78 -25.66 37.52
N GLN A 4 24.60 -26.22 37.23
CA GLN A 4 23.87 -25.93 36.01
C GLN A 4 23.71 -24.40 35.93
N GLN A 5 24.37 -23.79 34.96
CA GLN A 5 24.14 -22.38 34.65
C GLN A 5 22.65 -22.22 34.38
N THR A 6 22.00 -21.38 35.18
CA THR A 6 20.59 -21.05 35.00
C THR A 6 20.49 -20.36 33.65
N GLN A 7 19.99 -21.05 32.63
CA GLN A 7 19.78 -20.45 31.31
C GLN A 7 18.85 -19.25 31.45
N GLU A 8 19.28 -18.09 30.97
CA GLU A 8 18.44 -16.90 30.90
C GLU A 8 17.20 -17.19 30.06
N ARG A 9 16.02 -16.81 30.56
CA ARG A 9 14.74 -16.99 29.87
C ARG A 9 14.13 -15.63 29.57
N LEU A 10 13.41 -15.53 28.45
CA LEU A 10 12.59 -14.37 28.13
C LEU A 10 11.47 -14.17 29.15
N THR A 11 10.90 -12.96 29.17
CA THR A 11 9.64 -12.72 29.88
C THR A 11 8.49 -13.50 29.22
N GLN A 12 7.37 -13.67 29.95
CA GLN A 12 6.20 -14.37 29.40
C GLN A 12 5.66 -13.61 28.18
N ASP A 13 5.57 -12.29 28.26
CA ASP A 13 5.10 -11.43 27.18
C ASP A 13 6.03 -11.46 25.96
N GLU A 14 7.35 -11.37 26.16
CA GLU A 14 8.32 -11.55 25.05
C GLU A 14 8.23 -12.93 24.41
N THR A 15 8.03 -13.98 25.21
CA THR A 15 7.84 -15.36 24.71
C THR A 15 6.59 -15.46 23.86
N THR A 16 5.45 -14.98 24.36
CA THR A 16 4.17 -15.01 23.65
C THR A 16 4.28 -14.26 22.33
N ARG A 17 4.83 -13.03 22.35
CA ARG A 17 4.99 -12.21 21.14
C ARG A 17 5.91 -12.84 20.10
N LEU A 18 7.04 -13.40 20.51
CA LEU A 18 7.97 -14.04 19.57
C LEU A 18 7.32 -15.29 18.95
N LEU A 19 6.64 -16.12 19.73
CA LEU A 19 5.99 -17.32 19.21
C LEU A 19 4.78 -16.99 18.31
N ASP A 20 3.98 -15.99 18.66
CA ASP A 20 2.88 -15.54 17.80
C ASP A 20 3.38 -14.93 16.49
N HIS A 21 4.46 -14.13 16.54
CA HIS A 21 5.12 -13.60 15.34
C HIS A 21 5.54 -14.72 14.39
N VAL A 22 6.20 -15.77 14.91
CA VAL A 22 6.61 -16.91 14.08
C VAL A 22 5.42 -17.67 13.52
N CYS A 23 4.41 -17.99 14.35
CA CYS A 23 3.21 -18.71 13.94
C CYS A 23 2.28 -17.92 13.00
N SER A 24 2.38 -16.59 12.97
CA SER A 24 1.57 -15.73 12.10
C SER A 24 2.00 -15.77 10.63
N ARG A 25 3.24 -16.21 10.35
CA ARG A 25 3.63 -16.55 8.98
C ARG A 25 2.94 -17.86 8.63
N GLY A 26 1.91 -17.79 7.78
CA GLY A 26 0.89 -18.84 7.56
C GLY A 26 1.38 -20.28 7.30
N ASP A 27 2.67 -20.46 7.04
CA ASP A 27 3.30 -21.76 6.82
C ASP A 27 3.81 -22.42 8.13
N MET A 28 3.87 -21.69 9.25
CA MET A 28 4.46 -22.17 10.51
C MET A 28 3.42 -22.68 11.51
N THR A 29 3.26 -24.00 11.57
CA THR A 29 2.44 -24.67 12.60
C THR A 29 3.19 -24.77 13.94
N ASN A 30 2.47 -24.95 15.06
CA ASN A 30 3.10 -25.16 16.37
C ASN A 30 4.09 -26.34 16.37
N GLN A 31 3.83 -27.39 15.60
CA GLN A 31 4.72 -28.54 15.44
C GLN A 31 6.04 -28.13 14.76
N LEU A 32 5.96 -27.43 13.63
CA LEU A 32 7.15 -27.00 12.88
C LEU A 32 8.02 -26.04 13.70
N VAL A 33 7.40 -25.13 14.45
CA VAL A 33 8.14 -24.25 15.38
C VAL A 33 8.84 -25.07 16.46
N ALA A 34 8.15 -26.05 17.04
CA ALA A 34 8.67 -26.90 18.10
C ALA A 34 9.87 -27.73 17.63
N ASP A 35 9.78 -28.34 16.46
CA ASP A 35 10.85 -29.10 15.82
C ASP A 35 12.06 -28.20 15.52
N LEU A 36 11.81 -26.99 15.01
CA LEU A 36 12.86 -26.02 14.69
C LEU A 36 13.69 -25.64 15.93
N ILE A 37 13.07 -25.45 17.09
CA ILE A 37 13.79 -25.10 18.34
C ILE A 37 14.04 -26.29 19.26
N GLU A 38 13.74 -27.52 18.83
CA GLU A 38 13.92 -28.76 19.59
C GLU A 38 13.23 -28.70 20.97
N VAL A 39 11.95 -28.35 21.00
CA VAL A 39 11.11 -28.42 22.20
C VAL A 39 9.87 -29.26 21.92
N GLU A 40 9.22 -29.71 22.98
CA GLU A 40 7.95 -30.44 22.85
C GLU A 40 6.85 -29.50 22.30
N PRO A 41 6.03 -29.93 21.33
CA PRO A 41 4.96 -29.11 20.73
C PRO A 41 4.00 -28.45 21.73
N PRO A 42 3.60 -29.09 22.85
CA PRO A 42 2.79 -28.44 23.89
C PRO A 42 3.44 -27.18 24.48
N ARG A 43 4.78 -27.08 24.51
CA ARG A 43 5.49 -25.90 25.03
C ARG A 43 5.25 -24.67 24.17
N ILE A 44 5.10 -24.83 22.85
CA ILE A 44 4.77 -23.71 21.96
C ILE A 44 3.39 -23.17 22.33
N SER A 45 2.39 -24.04 22.50
CA SER A 45 1.05 -23.66 22.94
C SER A 45 1.06 -23.01 24.33
N GLU A 46 1.82 -23.55 25.29
CA GLU A 46 1.95 -22.95 26.62
C GLU A 46 2.62 -21.57 26.57
N GLY A 47 3.65 -21.39 25.73
CA GLY A 47 4.36 -20.13 25.56
C GLY A 47 3.48 -19.04 24.94
N ARG A 48 2.70 -19.40 23.91
CA ARG A 48 1.68 -18.52 23.31
C ARG A 48 0.57 -18.13 24.29
N ASN A 49 0.31 -18.97 25.30
CA ASN A 49 -0.66 -18.69 26.37
C ASN A 49 -0.03 -18.04 27.62
N GLY A 50 1.24 -17.63 27.57
CA GLY A 50 1.96 -17.01 28.70
C GLY A 50 2.27 -17.96 29.88
N LYS A 51 2.05 -19.27 29.74
CA LYS A 51 2.29 -20.29 30.79
C LYS A 51 3.72 -20.81 30.79
N TRP A 52 4.47 -20.61 29.71
CA TRP A 52 5.85 -21.04 29.56
C TRP A 52 6.73 -19.88 29.08
N ARG A 53 8.00 -19.89 29.50
CA ARG A 53 9.02 -18.90 29.12
C ARG A 53 10.08 -19.54 28.25
N LEU A 54 10.31 -18.97 27.08
CA LEU A 54 11.26 -19.47 26.11
C LEU A 54 12.71 -19.18 26.57
N PRO A 55 13.59 -20.20 26.62
CA PRO A 55 15.03 -20.00 26.83
C PRO A 55 15.65 -19.07 25.76
N ARG A 56 16.59 -18.21 26.15
CA ARG A 56 17.17 -17.21 25.23
C ARG A 56 17.92 -17.80 24.04
N ASP A 57 18.55 -18.97 24.19
CA ASP A 57 19.21 -19.68 23.11
C ASP A 57 18.20 -20.10 22.01
N LYS A 58 17.04 -20.61 22.43
CA LYS A 58 15.96 -20.98 21.51
C LYS A 58 15.28 -19.74 20.90
N ALA A 59 15.14 -18.67 21.67
CA ALA A 59 14.65 -17.39 21.16
C ALA A 59 15.57 -16.81 20.07
N ALA A 60 16.88 -16.81 20.29
CA ALA A 60 17.86 -16.32 19.31
C ALA A 60 17.78 -17.08 17.98
N LYS A 61 17.49 -18.39 18.02
CA LYS A 61 17.26 -19.21 16.82
C LYS A 61 16.03 -18.75 16.03
N LEU A 62 14.93 -18.44 16.72
CA LEU A 62 13.73 -17.90 16.08
C LEU A 62 13.96 -16.47 15.55
N GLU A 63 14.65 -15.63 16.31
CA GLU A 63 14.96 -14.25 15.87
C GLU A 63 15.89 -14.22 14.66
N LEU A 64 16.82 -15.18 14.55
CA LEU A 64 17.70 -15.31 13.39
C LEU A 64 16.92 -15.69 12.12
N GLU A 65 15.97 -16.62 12.24
CA GLU A 65 15.21 -17.16 11.12
C GLU A 65 14.05 -16.23 10.68
N PHE A 66 13.33 -15.68 11.65
CA PHE A 66 12.08 -14.94 11.41
C PHE A 66 12.20 -13.44 11.69
N GLY A 67 13.35 -12.98 12.16
CA GLY A 67 13.53 -11.64 12.70
C GLY A 67 12.94 -11.50 14.10
N LYS A 68 13.30 -10.41 14.79
CA LYS A 68 12.65 -10.04 16.05
C LYS A 68 11.18 -9.70 15.80
N PRO A 69 10.25 -10.10 16.68
CA PRO A 69 8.87 -9.64 16.62
C PRO A 69 8.91 -8.12 16.64
N ARG A 70 8.41 -7.49 15.57
CA ARG A 70 8.58 -6.05 15.34
C ARG A 70 7.81 -5.16 16.33
N ALA A 71 7.06 -5.72 17.27
CA ALA A 71 5.94 -5.00 17.84
C ALA A 71 5.87 -4.98 19.37
N GLU A 72 5.73 -3.75 19.86
CA GLU A 72 4.97 -3.48 21.07
C GLU A 72 3.51 -3.92 20.90
N LYS A 73 2.82 -4.23 22.00
CA LYS A 73 1.40 -4.57 21.98
C LYS A 73 0.61 -3.43 21.32
N GLY A 74 -0.15 -3.71 20.26
CA GLY A 74 -0.85 -2.69 19.48
C GLY A 74 -1.83 -3.27 18.45
N VAL A 75 -2.52 -2.39 17.72
CA VAL A 75 -3.43 -2.75 16.63
C VAL A 75 -2.63 -2.85 15.34
N TYR A 76 -2.64 -4.02 14.72
CA TYR A 76 -1.97 -4.26 13.45
C TYR A 76 -2.93 -3.92 12.32
N VAL A 77 -2.50 -3.03 11.43
CA VAL A 77 -3.29 -2.61 10.28
C VAL A 77 -2.41 -2.62 9.04
N PHE A 78 -2.88 -3.30 8.01
CA PHE A 78 -2.24 -3.28 6.69
C PHE A 78 -2.74 -2.06 5.92
N ALA A 79 -2.01 -0.94 6.00
CA ALA A 79 -2.51 0.38 5.64
C ALA A 79 -1.50 1.25 4.89
N GLU A 80 -2.02 2.28 4.22
CA GLU A 80 -1.20 3.35 3.66
C GLU A 80 -0.80 4.32 4.78
N LEU A 81 0.50 4.62 4.90
CA LEU A 81 1.02 5.54 5.91
C LEU A 81 1.03 6.97 5.40
N LEU A 82 0.48 7.91 6.18
CA LEU A 82 0.41 9.34 5.86
C LEU A 82 0.98 10.15 7.04
N GLU A 83 2.19 10.68 6.90
CA GLU A 83 2.92 11.33 8.02
C GLU A 83 2.62 12.83 8.19
N GLU A 84 2.00 13.47 7.20
CA GLU A 84 1.84 14.94 7.12
C GLU A 84 0.46 15.45 7.59
N GLY A 85 -0.29 14.65 8.34
CA GLY A 85 -1.62 15.02 8.85
C GLY A 85 -2.75 14.92 7.81
N ILE A 86 -3.96 15.34 8.22
CA ILE A 86 -5.21 15.10 7.48
C ILE A 86 -5.34 16.06 6.29
N ALA A 87 -4.94 17.32 6.48
CA ALA A 87 -4.98 18.32 5.41
C ALA A 87 -4.12 17.91 4.20
N GLN A 88 -2.94 17.33 4.45
CA GLN A 88 -2.08 16.84 3.38
C GLN A 88 -2.56 15.49 2.84
N ALA A 89 -3.03 14.58 3.69
CA ALA A 89 -3.66 13.33 3.27
C ALA A 89 -4.74 13.57 2.20
N ARG A 90 -5.63 14.54 2.43
CA ARG A 90 -6.67 14.95 1.48
C ARG A 90 -6.10 15.35 0.11
N LYS A 91 -4.97 16.08 0.07
CA LYS A 91 -4.33 16.51 -1.17
C LYS A 91 -3.67 15.36 -1.93
N ASN A 92 -3.15 14.37 -1.21
CA ASN A 92 -2.40 13.25 -1.80
C ASN A 92 -3.33 12.13 -2.32
N ILE A 93 -4.56 12.03 -1.83
CA ILE A 93 -5.50 10.96 -2.22
C ILE A 93 -5.78 10.89 -3.72
N PRO A 94 -6.00 11.99 -4.45
CA PRO A 94 -6.13 11.97 -5.91
C PRO A 94 -4.94 11.30 -6.59
N ASP A 95 -3.71 11.63 -6.16
CA ASP A 95 -2.48 11.10 -6.74
C ASP A 95 -2.27 9.63 -6.39
N LEU A 96 -2.53 9.25 -5.13
CA LEU A 96 -2.50 7.87 -4.67
C LEU A 96 -3.55 7.01 -5.42
N ALA A 97 -4.78 7.50 -5.56
CA ALA A 97 -5.82 6.81 -6.33
C ALA A 97 -5.41 6.64 -7.80
N SER A 98 -4.76 7.66 -8.38
CA SER A 98 -4.21 7.61 -9.73
C SER A 98 -3.10 6.56 -9.87
N ALA A 99 -2.18 6.51 -8.91
CA ALA A 99 -1.10 5.52 -8.85
C ALA A 99 -1.65 4.10 -8.70
N ARG A 100 -2.59 3.89 -7.78
CA ARG A 100 -3.29 2.60 -7.59
C ARG A 100 -4.03 2.16 -8.84
N HIS A 101 -4.75 3.06 -9.50
CA HIS A 101 -5.43 2.73 -10.74
C HIS A 101 -4.43 2.29 -11.82
N ARG A 102 -3.31 3.02 -11.98
CA ARG A 102 -2.22 2.61 -12.89
C ARG A 102 -1.68 1.23 -12.55
N GLN A 103 -1.41 0.96 -11.27
CA GLN A 103 -0.93 -0.36 -10.83
C GLN A 103 -1.94 -1.45 -11.15
N ARG A 104 -3.24 -1.23 -10.87
CA ARG A 104 -4.31 -2.17 -11.22
C ARG A 104 -4.36 -2.44 -12.72
N CYS A 105 -4.23 -1.41 -13.57
CA CYS A 105 -4.12 -1.61 -15.02
C CYS A 105 -2.91 -2.45 -15.41
N LEU A 106 -1.75 -2.25 -14.77
CA LEU A 106 -0.55 -3.05 -15.02
C LEU A 106 -0.72 -4.50 -14.54
N ASP A 107 -1.32 -4.72 -13.38
CA ASP A 107 -1.57 -6.07 -12.85
C ASP A 107 -2.52 -6.85 -13.77
N VAL A 108 -3.61 -6.19 -14.18
CA VAL A 108 -4.55 -6.66 -15.21
C VAL A 108 -3.81 -7.00 -16.51
N TRP A 109 -2.90 -6.13 -16.93
CA TRP A 109 -2.11 -6.32 -18.14
C TRP A 109 -1.15 -7.50 -18.04
N HIS A 110 -0.49 -7.69 -16.90
CA HIS A 110 0.46 -8.78 -16.72
C HIS A 110 -0.23 -10.13 -16.53
N ASN A 111 -1.50 -10.14 -16.12
CA ASN A 111 -2.31 -11.33 -16.03
C ASN A 111 -2.59 -11.93 -17.43
N LYS A 112 -2.09 -13.15 -17.67
CA LYS A 112 -2.24 -13.86 -18.96
C LYS A 112 -3.70 -14.22 -19.27
N GLU A 113 -4.48 -14.63 -18.26
CA GLU A 113 -5.89 -14.98 -18.44
C GLU A 113 -6.69 -13.74 -18.83
N MET A 114 -6.46 -12.62 -18.15
CA MET A 114 -7.18 -11.39 -18.43
C MET A 114 -6.80 -10.78 -19.79
N ARG A 115 -5.52 -10.85 -20.19
CA ARG A 115 -5.10 -10.47 -21.55
C ARG A 115 -5.83 -11.29 -22.62
N ARG A 116 -5.97 -12.60 -22.38
CA ARG A 116 -6.72 -13.49 -23.28
C ARG A 116 -8.15 -13.01 -23.43
N GLU A 117 -8.88 -12.82 -22.33
CA GLU A 117 -10.28 -12.37 -22.33
C GLU A 117 -10.50 -10.99 -22.96
N LEU A 118 -9.58 -10.04 -22.69
CA LEU A 118 -9.59 -8.72 -23.33
C LEU A 118 -9.45 -8.84 -24.85
N ALA A 119 -8.50 -9.67 -25.33
CA ALA A 119 -8.33 -9.92 -26.76
C ALA A 119 -9.58 -10.56 -27.38
N GLN A 120 -10.28 -11.46 -26.65
CA GLN A 120 -11.56 -12.01 -27.12
C GLN A 120 -12.57 -10.88 -27.38
N LYS A 121 -12.80 -10.00 -26.39
CA LYS A 121 -13.82 -8.94 -26.47
C LYS A 121 -13.56 -7.90 -27.55
N VAL A 122 -12.31 -7.47 -27.74
CA VAL A 122 -11.95 -6.47 -28.76
C VAL A 122 -12.31 -6.95 -30.17
N ILE A 123 -12.25 -8.26 -30.41
CA ILE A 123 -12.51 -8.86 -31.73
C ILE A 123 -14.01 -9.05 -31.98
N TYR A 124 -14.80 -9.28 -30.94
CA TYR A 124 -16.24 -9.47 -31.06
C TYR A 124 -17.03 -8.17 -31.35
N ASP A 125 -16.42 -6.99 -31.19
CA ASP A 125 -17.11 -5.70 -31.41
C ASP A 125 -17.08 -5.24 -32.89
N GLU A 126 -16.18 -5.78 -33.72
CA GLU A 126 -16.06 -5.39 -35.15
C GLU A 126 -16.96 -6.19 -36.10
N THR A 127 -17.63 -7.24 -35.63
CA THR A 127 -18.58 -8.02 -36.44
C THR A 127 -19.91 -8.17 -35.71
N PRO A 128 -21.05 -7.72 -36.27
CA PRO A 128 -22.36 -8.00 -35.70
C PRO A 128 -22.57 -9.52 -35.74
N LEU A 129 -22.35 -10.16 -34.60
CA LEU A 129 -22.34 -11.61 -34.53
C LEU A 129 -23.68 -12.14 -34.05
N ASP A 130 -24.22 -13.05 -34.85
CA ASP A 130 -25.24 -13.99 -34.47
C ASP A 130 -24.72 -14.85 -33.31
N TRP A 131 -25.27 -14.61 -32.12
CA TRP A 131 -24.87 -15.24 -30.86
C TRP A 131 -25.09 -16.76 -30.83
N SER A 132 -25.77 -17.32 -31.84
CA SER A 132 -25.97 -18.77 -31.98
C SER A 132 -24.70 -19.55 -32.35
N ALA A 133 -23.66 -18.89 -32.86
CA ALA A 133 -22.42 -19.55 -33.33
C ALA A 133 -21.26 -19.55 -32.30
N LYS A 134 -21.56 -19.30 -31.02
CA LYS A 134 -20.53 -19.11 -29.97
C LYS A 134 -19.83 -20.42 -29.58
N ASP A 135 -20.55 -21.54 -29.57
CA ASP A 135 -20.03 -22.83 -29.10
C ASP A 135 -19.03 -23.49 -30.07
N GLU A 136 -19.06 -23.16 -31.36
CA GLU A 136 -18.15 -23.74 -32.35
C GLU A 136 -16.78 -23.04 -32.38
N ARG A 137 -16.70 -21.76 -32.03
CA ARG A 137 -15.46 -20.96 -32.11
C ARG A 137 -14.59 -21.00 -30.86
N ASP A 138 -15.16 -21.33 -29.70
CA ASP A 138 -14.37 -21.49 -28.47
C ASP A 138 -13.39 -22.68 -28.55
N ASN A 139 -13.64 -23.63 -29.46
CA ASN A 139 -12.76 -24.79 -29.70
C ASN A 139 -11.83 -24.63 -30.92
N ASP A 140 -11.90 -23.52 -31.65
CA ASP A 140 -11.07 -23.28 -32.84
C ASP A 140 -9.70 -22.72 -32.44
N HIS A 141 -8.76 -23.64 -32.18
CA HIS A 141 -7.39 -23.31 -31.79
C HIS A 141 -6.63 -22.50 -32.86
N GLU A 142 -6.92 -22.68 -34.15
CA GLU A 142 -6.23 -21.94 -35.22
C GLU A 142 -6.73 -20.49 -35.29
N PHE A 143 -8.04 -20.28 -35.13
CA PHE A 143 -8.61 -18.94 -35.00
C PHE A 143 -7.99 -18.18 -33.82
N TRP A 144 -7.95 -18.80 -32.63
CA TRP A 144 -7.35 -18.18 -31.45
C TRP A 144 -5.86 -17.93 -31.58
N ALA A 145 -5.12 -18.82 -32.27
CA ALA A 145 -3.71 -18.60 -32.56
C ALA A 145 -3.48 -17.34 -33.40
N GLY A 146 -4.28 -17.12 -34.46
CA GLY A 146 -4.19 -15.91 -35.28
C GLY A 146 -4.63 -14.64 -34.54
N VAL A 147 -5.58 -14.75 -33.61
CA VAL A 147 -5.97 -13.67 -32.70
C VAL A 147 -4.81 -13.28 -31.78
N PHE A 148 -4.18 -14.24 -31.12
CA PHE A 148 -3.05 -13.97 -30.25
C PHE A 148 -1.86 -13.43 -31.02
N GLU A 149 -1.60 -13.92 -32.24
CA GLU A 149 -0.53 -13.40 -33.08
C GLU A 149 -0.75 -11.92 -33.42
N LYS A 150 -1.98 -11.51 -33.79
CA LYS A 150 -2.31 -10.10 -34.03
C LYS A 150 -2.23 -9.25 -32.77
N PHE A 151 -2.68 -9.77 -31.63
CA PHE A 151 -2.59 -9.08 -30.36
C PHE A 151 -1.13 -8.91 -29.94
N ASP A 152 -0.32 -9.97 -30.01
CA ASP A 152 1.11 -9.95 -29.72
C ASP A 152 1.86 -9.04 -30.70
N ALA A 153 1.46 -8.98 -31.98
CA ALA A 153 1.98 -8.02 -32.95
C ALA A 153 1.66 -6.57 -32.55
N LEU A 154 0.43 -6.29 -32.07
CA LEU A 154 0.07 -5.00 -31.50
C LEU A 154 0.92 -4.69 -30.25
N LEU A 155 1.14 -5.66 -29.36
CA LEU A 155 1.99 -5.48 -28.17
C LEU A 155 3.45 -5.21 -28.54
N ALA A 156 3.91 -5.85 -29.61
CA ALA A 156 5.26 -5.70 -30.15
C ALA A 156 5.42 -4.44 -31.02
N SER A 157 4.33 -3.79 -31.41
CA SER A 157 4.32 -2.59 -32.26
C SER A 157 5.07 -1.43 -31.61
N ASN A 158 5.64 -0.57 -32.44
CA ASN A 158 6.35 0.62 -31.97
C ASN A 158 5.39 1.64 -31.36
N GLU A 159 4.15 1.70 -31.87
CA GLU A 159 3.07 2.55 -31.36
C GLU A 159 2.75 2.18 -29.91
N PHE A 160 2.52 0.88 -29.65
CA PHE A 160 2.20 0.40 -28.31
C PHE A 160 3.39 0.56 -27.35
N LYS A 161 4.60 0.22 -27.78
CA LYS A 161 5.83 0.47 -27.00
C LYS A 161 6.00 1.95 -26.66
N THR A 162 5.68 2.84 -27.60
CA THR A 162 5.73 4.30 -27.39
C THR A 162 4.66 4.76 -26.39
N LEU A 163 3.45 4.20 -26.44
CA LEU A 163 2.40 4.46 -25.46
C LEU A 163 2.83 4.04 -24.05
N ILE A 164 3.32 2.80 -23.89
CA ILE A 164 3.82 2.30 -22.60
C ILE A 164 4.99 3.15 -22.10
N LYS A 165 5.91 3.55 -22.99
CA LYS A 165 7.00 4.46 -22.65
C LYS A 165 6.48 5.81 -22.14
N ARG A 166 5.51 6.42 -22.83
CA ARG A 166 4.91 7.71 -22.40
C ARG A 166 4.23 7.60 -21.03
N LEU A 167 3.55 6.48 -20.74
CA LEU A 167 2.94 6.24 -19.44
C LEU A 167 3.98 6.08 -18.34
N ARG A 168 5.08 5.36 -18.64
CA ARG A 168 6.22 5.20 -17.75
C ARG A 168 6.89 6.54 -17.45
N ASP A 169 7.27 7.29 -18.48
CA ASP A 169 7.96 8.57 -18.36
C ASP A 169 7.12 9.56 -17.53
N LYS A 170 5.80 9.57 -17.72
CA LYS A 170 4.88 10.41 -16.96
C LYS A 170 4.73 9.96 -15.49
N ALA A 171 4.72 8.65 -15.23
CA ALA A 171 4.71 8.13 -13.86
C ALA A 171 6.03 8.47 -13.14
N SER A 172 7.17 8.34 -13.82
CA SER A 172 8.50 8.69 -13.29
C SER A 172 8.66 10.18 -13.02
N SER A 173 8.12 11.06 -13.88
CA SER A 173 8.17 12.52 -13.66
C SER A 173 7.46 12.93 -12.37
N ILE A 174 6.29 12.35 -12.11
CA ILE A 174 5.50 12.63 -10.89
C ILE A 174 6.25 12.10 -9.66
N ALA A 175 6.72 10.85 -9.73
CA ALA A 175 7.44 10.24 -8.61
C ALA A 175 8.80 10.92 -8.32
N TRP A 176 9.46 11.48 -9.34
CA TRP A 176 10.67 12.29 -9.18
C TRP A 176 10.38 13.65 -8.54
N GLU A 177 9.29 14.32 -8.92
CA GLU A 177 8.83 15.56 -8.29
C GLU A 177 8.44 15.34 -6.82
N GLU A 178 7.78 14.22 -6.50
CA GLU A 178 7.43 13.80 -5.14
C GLU A 178 8.66 13.45 -4.30
N SER A 179 9.59 12.68 -4.85
CA SER A 179 10.84 12.32 -4.17
C SER A 179 11.72 13.55 -3.92
N ARG A 180 11.75 14.50 -4.85
CA ARG A 180 12.45 15.78 -4.68
C ARG A 180 11.75 16.69 -3.66
N ALA A 181 10.41 16.67 -3.60
CA ALA A 181 9.66 17.39 -2.58
C ALA A 181 9.87 16.79 -1.18
N GLN A 182 9.89 15.46 -1.07
CA GLN A 182 10.22 14.74 0.18
C GLN A 182 11.67 14.99 0.60
N GLN A 183 12.63 14.93 -0.33
CA GLN A 183 14.03 15.21 -0.02
C GLN A 183 14.23 16.68 0.37
N ALA A 184 13.56 17.63 -0.30
CA ALA A 184 13.58 19.04 0.09
C ALA A 184 12.93 19.28 1.46
N SER A 185 11.84 18.57 1.78
CA SER A 185 11.18 18.61 3.09
C SER A 185 12.08 18.03 4.19
N TYR A 186 12.71 16.88 3.92
CA TYR A 186 13.66 16.24 4.83
C TYR A 186 14.91 17.11 5.05
N GLU A 187 15.45 17.72 4.00
CA GLU A 187 16.55 18.68 4.11
C GLU A 187 16.14 19.95 4.85
N LEU A 188 14.93 20.46 4.69
CA LEU A 188 14.39 21.60 5.46
C LEU A 188 14.20 21.24 6.94
N GLN A 189 13.74 20.04 7.23
CA GLN A 189 13.51 19.55 8.60
C GLN A 189 14.84 19.24 9.30
N TYR A 190 15.77 18.58 8.61
CA TYR A 190 17.13 18.31 9.10
C TYR A 190 17.93 19.60 9.28
N ASN A 191 17.79 20.59 8.38
CA ASN A 191 18.42 21.90 8.55
C ASN A 191 17.75 22.77 9.64
N ASN A 192 16.51 22.50 10.03
CA ASN A 192 15.90 23.19 11.18
C ASN A 192 16.28 22.53 12.51
N ASP A 193 16.44 21.20 12.53
CA ASP A 193 16.76 20.46 13.75
C ASP A 193 18.27 20.45 14.09
N PHE A 194 19.18 20.61 13.11
CA PHE A 194 20.63 20.63 13.34
C PHE A 194 21.24 22.04 13.59
N TYR A 195 20.51 23.12 13.37
CA TYR A 195 21.05 24.50 13.41
C TYR A 195 20.65 25.32 14.64
N CYS A 196 20.46 24.68 15.78
CA CYS A 196 20.36 25.37 17.07
C CYS A 196 21.72 25.63 17.77
N GLY A 197 22.90 25.48 17.13
CA GLY A 197 24.14 25.68 17.90
C GLY A 197 25.54 25.71 17.28
N ILE A 198 25.77 25.99 15.98
CA ILE A 198 27.16 26.05 15.45
C ILE A 198 27.48 27.40 14.76
N PRO A 199 28.57 28.11 15.16
CA PRO A 199 29.02 29.34 14.51
C PRO A 199 29.51 29.15 13.06
N ILE A 200 29.24 30.16 12.23
CA ILE A 200 29.39 30.19 10.76
C ILE A 200 30.81 29.86 10.24
N ALA A 201 31.85 29.98 11.06
CA ALA A 201 33.26 29.87 10.63
C ALA A 201 33.71 28.45 10.19
N LYS A 202 33.03 27.37 10.58
CA LYS A 202 33.42 25.98 10.20
C LYS A 202 32.81 25.47 8.89
N LYS A 203 31.98 26.27 8.21
CA LYS A 203 31.25 25.86 7.01
C LYS A 203 32.10 25.80 5.72
N ALA A 204 33.29 26.39 5.70
CA ALA A 204 34.11 26.49 4.50
C ALA A 204 35.04 25.28 4.25
N GLU A 205 35.48 24.57 5.30
CA GLU A 205 36.47 23.48 5.18
C GLU A 205 35.88 22.15 4.68
N ALA A 206 34.61 21.87 4.97
CA ALA A 206 34.01 20.57 4.63
C ALA A 206 33.67 20.42 3.14
N ARG A 207 33.60 21.53 2.38
CA ARG A 207 33.16 21.52 0.98
C ARG A 207 34.29 21.26 -0.03
N ALA A 208 35.54 21.17 0.42
CA ALA A 208 36.72 21.08 -0.46
C ALA A 208 37.21 19.64 -0.75
N ASN A 209 36.63 18.61 -0.11
CA ASN A 209 37.27 17.27 -0.07
C ASN A 209 36.51 16.11 -0.75
N CYS A 210 35.52 16.37 -1.61
CA CYS A 210 34.79 15.29 -2.26
C CYS A 210 34.57 15.51 -3.76
N GLU A 211 35.65 15.50 -4.55
CA GLU A 211 35.57 15.23 -5.98
C GLU A 211 36.71 14.29 -6.40
N GLY A 212 36.36 13.10 -6.87
CA GLY A 212 37.26 12.21 -7.58
C GLY A 212 36.95 10.74 -7.36
N ILE A 213 36.40 10.07 -8.39
CA ILE A 213 36.92 8.83 -8.97
C ILE A 213 36.13 8.53 -10.26
N SER A 214 36.89 8.14 -11.29
CA SER A 214 36.49 7.84 -12.66
C SER A 214 36.39 6.32 -12.88
N LEU A 215 35.51 5.86 -13.78
CA LEU A 215 35.47 4.47 -14.26
C LEU A 215 35.52 4.43 -15.80
N GLN A 216 36.52 3.74 -16.33
CA GLN A 216 36.63 3.32 -17.73
C GLN A 216 36.92 1.82 -17.82
N SER A 217 36.49 1.22 -18.96
CA SER A 217 36.87 -0.08 -19.55
C SER A 217 35.99 -1.28 -19.09
N LEU A 218 35.45 -2.20 -19.92
CA LEU A 218 35.81 -2.81 -21.22
C LEU A 218 34.57 -3.35 -22.01
N HIS A 219 34.78 -3.68 -23.29
CA HIS A 219 33.86 -4.12 -24.38
C HIS A 219 34.13 -5.63 -24.74
N PRO A 220 33.63 -6.27 -25.84
CA PRO A 220 32.30 -6.85 -26.21
C PRO A 220 32.26 -8.40 -26.48
N PHE A 221 31.09 -8.91 -26.93
CA PHE A 221 30.73 -10.22 -27.55
C PHE A 221 30.43 -11.40 -26.57
N SER A 222 29.39 -12.25 -26.72
CA SER A 222 28.37 -12.47 -27.76
C SER A 222 27.18 -13.30 -27.22
N LEU A 223 25.97 -12.86 -27.55
CA LEU A 223 24.73 -13.61 -27.87
C LEU A 223 24.63 -15.11 -27.52
N LEU A 224 23.69 -15.46 -26.63
CA LEU A 224 22.60 -16.41 -26.94
C LEU A 224 21.54 -16.46 -25.82
N GLN A 225 20.29 -16.25 -26.25
CA GLN A 225 19.01 -16.57 -25.59
C GLN A 225 18.67 -15.91 -24.24
N CYS A 226 17.69 -15.01 -24.30
CA CYS A 226 16.71 -14.76 -23.24
C CYS A 226 17.26 -14.23 -21.89
N ALA A 227 18.09 -13.20 -21.94
CA ALA A 227 18.06 -12.12 -20.94
C ALA A 227 16.63 -11.52 -20.95
N ALA A 228 15.68 -12.05 -20.20
CA ALA A 228 15.51 -11.71 -18.79
C ALA A 228 15.70 -10.20 -18.64
N LEU A 229 14.58 -9.48 -18.64
CA LEU A 229 14.38 -8.04 -18.45
C LEU A 229 14.93 -7.51 -17.11
N LYS A 230 16.11 -7.98 -16.70
CA LYS A 230 17.09 -7.31 -15.85
C LYS A 230 17.73 -6.20 -16.68
N GLU A 231 17.01 -5.11 -16.84
CA GLU A 231 17.53 -3.78 -16.49
C GLU A 231 16.36 -3.08 -15.77
N LEU A 232 16.04 -3.76 -14.66
CA LEU A 232 15.24 -3.37 -13.51
C LEU A 232 16.07 -2.48 -12.54
N ASP A 233 17.23 -2.00 -12.98
CA ASP A 233 18.06 -0.92 -12.41
C ASP A 233 18.42 -0.08 -13.66
N GLU A 234 18.08 1.20 -13.81
CA GLU A 234 18.20 2.29 -12.86
C GLU A 234 16.94 3.18 -12.90
N GLY A 235 16.32 3.36 -11.74
CA GLY A 235 15.18 4.27 -11.55
C GLY A 235 13.82 3.58 -11.46
N THR A 236 13.74 2.39 -10.85
CA THR A 236 12.49 1.82 -10.35
C THR A 236 11.98 2.68 -9.19
N ILE A 237 11.48 3.89 -9.49
CA ILE A 237 10.67 4.65 -8.52
C ILE A 237 9.27 4.06 -8.59
N VAL A 238 9.08 2.97 -7.86
CA VAL A 238 7.77 2.65 -7.31
C VAL A 238 7.52 3.79 -6.33
N ALA A 239 6.62 4.73 -6.64
CA ALA A 239 5.95 5.46 -5.57
C ALA A 239 5.36 4.35 -4.71
N ASP A 240 5.96 4.06 -3.56
CA ASP A 240 5.70 2.87 -2.78
C ASP A 240 4.34 3.05 -2.08
N SER A 241 3.27 3.09 -2.88
CA SER A 241 1.88 3.02 -2.46
C SER A 241 1.53 1.60 -2.01
N ARG A 242 2.55 0.80 -1.65
CA ARG A 242 2.33 -0.53 -1.12
C ARG A 242 1.90 -0.34 0.33
N PRO A 243 0.71 -0.83 0.70
CA PRO A 243 0.32 -0.85 2.10
C PRO A 243 1.40 -1.53 2.96
N PHE A 244 1.60 -0.97 4.13
CA PHE A 244 2.58 -1.44 5.11
C PHE A 244 1.86 -2.17 6.24
N ASP A 245 2.52 -3.15 6.83
CA ASP A 245 2.12 -3.66 8.14
C ASP A 245 2.47 -2.62 9.20
N ILE A 246 1.49 -1.84 9.63
CA ILE A 246 1.63 -0.78 10.62
C ILE A 246 1.09 -1.28 11.96
N VAL A 247 1.81 -0.95 13.03
CA VAL A 247 1.41 -1.29 14.40
C VAL A 247 1.10 0.01 15.12
N VAL A 248 -0.18 0.24 15.39
CA VAL A 248 -0.64 1.39 16.15
C VAL A 248 -0.59 1.04 17.63
N THR A 249 0.34 1.66 18.35
CA THR A 249 0.52 1.49 19.79
C THR A 249 -0.14 2.64 20.52
N GLY A 250 -1.14 2.37 21.36
CA GLY A 250 -1.87 3.42 22.04
C GLY A 250 -3.21 2.96 22.57
N GLU A 251 -3.88 3.86 23.28
CA GLU A 251 -5.25 3.66 23.75
C GLU A 251 -6.21 4.27 22.73
N LEU A 252 -7.24 3.51 22.37
CA LEU A 252 -8.34 4.00 21.53
C LEU A 252 -9.07 5.09 22.32
N ILE A 253 -9.08 6.30 21.78
CA ILE A 253 -9.83 7.43 22.33
C ILE A 253 -11.28 7.33 21.87
N HIS A 254 -11.46 7.31 20.54
CA HIS A 254 -12.79 7.42 19.94
C HIS A 254 -12.84 6.73 18.58
N GLU A 255 -14.06 6.34 18.19
CA GLU A 255 -14.35 5.69 16.93
C GLU A 255 -15.59 6.31 16.26
N TRP A 256 -15.46 6.68 14.99
CA TRP A 256 -16.55 7.19 14.15
C TRP A 256 -16.85 6.21 13.04
N ARG A 257 -18.14 6.04 12.74
CA ARG A 257 -18.62 5.30 11.57
C ARG A 257 -19.74 6.10 10.92
N GLY A 258 -19.71 6.21 9.61
CA GLY A 258 -20.70 7.01 8.92
C GLY A 258 -20.67 6.88 7.41
N GLU A 259 -21.55 7.65 6.81
CA GLU A 259 -21.68 7.79 5.36
C GLU A 259 -21.10 9.13 4.93
N ILE A 260 -20.52 9.15 3.74
CA ILE A 260 -19.96 10.36 3.15
C ILE A 260 -21.05 10.99 2.29
N GLU A 261 -21.42 12.24 2.58
CA GLU A 261 -22.52 12.92 1.87
C GLU A 261 -22.29 13.03 0.36
N VAL A 262 -21.04 13.26 -0.05
CA VAL A 262 -20.61 13.33 -1.44
C VAL A 262 -19.52 12.29 -1.64
N SER A 263 -19.78 11.27 -2.47
CA SER A 263 -18.81 10.20 -2.71
C SER A 263 -17.42 10.77 -3.03
N ILE A 264 -16.41 10.35 -2.28
CA ILE A 264 -15.02 10.66 -2.60
C ILE A 264 -14.65 9.77 -3.78
N VAL A 265 -14.55 10.39 -4.95
CA VAL A 265 -14.07 9.73 -6.15
C VAL A 265 -12.59 10.09 -6.30
N GLY A 266 -11.73 9.09 -6.37
CA GLY A 266 -10.33 9.25 -6.71
C GLY A 266 -10.18 10.00 -8.04
N ALA A 267 -8.99 10.53 -8.33
CA ALA A 267 -8.78 11.17 -9.63
C ALA A 267 -9.11 10.16 -10.74
N SER A 268 -10.13 10.49 -11.54
CA SER A 268 -10.39 9.69 -12.73
C SER A 268 -9.13 9.73 -13.57
N CYS A 269 -8.61 8.55 -13.90
CA CYS A 269 -7.55 8.37 -14.85
C CYS A 269 -7.87 8.94 -16.24
N SER A 270 -9.09 9.50 -16.45
CA SER A 270 -9.69 10.17 -17.64
C SER A 270 -8.80 10.97 -18.60
N LYS A 271 -7.52 11.19 -18.31
CA LYS A 271 -6.51 11.06 -19.38
C LYS A 271 -6.32 9.57 -19.72
N SER A 272 -7.44 8.90 -19.99
CA SER A 272 -7.58 7.46 -20.12
C SER A 272 -6.48 6.94 -21.03
N LEU A 273 -6.02 5.73 -20.76
CA LEU A 273 -5.43 4.87 -21.78
C LEU A 273 -6.45 4.75 -22.92
N VAL A 274 -6.44 5.73 -23.82
CA VAL A 274 -7.21 5.69 -25.06
C VAL A 274 -6.39 4.83 -25.98
N PHE A 275 -6.87 3.62 -26.26
CA PHE A 275 -6.32 2.82 -27.33
C PHE A 275 -6.86 3.42 -28.64
N PRO A 276 -6.02 4.02 -29.49
CA PRO A 276 -6.45 4.33 -30.84
C PRO A 276 -6.65 2.99 -31.57
N ILE A 277 -7.87 2.71 -32.01
CA ILE A 277 -8.13 1.67 -33.00
C ILE A 277 -7.97 2.34 -34.36
N GLU A 278 -7.05 1.84 -35.20
CA GLU A 278 -6.88 2.37 -36.55
C GLU A 278 -8.17 2.13 -37.35
N GLY A 279 -8.76 3.21 -37.89
CA GLY A 279 -9.95 3.17 -38.75
C GLY A 279 -11.09 4.09 -38.33
N ASN A 280 -11.16 4.52 -37.06
CA ASN A 280 -12.14 5.51 -36.60
C ASN A 280 -11.66 6.22 -35.32
N LEU A 281 -11.06 7.40 -35.46
CA LEU A 281 -10.58 8.26 -34.36
C LEU A 281 -11.67 8.72 -33.37
N VAL A 282 -12.93 8.37 -33.60
CA VAL A 282 -14.10 8.76 -32.78
C VAL A 282 -14.38 7.76 -31.65
N GLN A 283 -13.80 6.55 -31.69
CA GLN A 283 -14.01 5.55 -30.64
C GLN A 283 -12.77 5.41 -29.76
N ALA A 284 -12.66 6.30 -28.76
CA ALA A 284 -11.79 6.06 -27.62
C ALA A 284 -12.49 5.05 -26.69
N PHE A 285 -11.81 3.96 -26.32
CA PHE A 285 -12.31 3.00 -25.33
C PHE A 285 -11.74 3.34 -23.94
N PRO A 286 -12.50 4.05 -23.08
CA PRO A 286 -12.13 4.12 -21.68
C PRO A 286 -12.31 2.73 -21.04
N LEU A 287 -11.22 2.14 -20.57
CA LEU A 287 -11.23 0.88 -19.79
C LEU A 287 -12.22 0.92 -18.62
N SER A 288 -12.53 2.11 -18.10
CA SER A 288 -13.49 2.35 -17.02
C SER A 288 -14.96 2.15 -17.41
N HIS A 289 -15.31 2.06 -18.70
CA HIS A 289 -16.71 1.95 -19.17
C HIS A 289 -17.14 0.54 -19.57
N MET A 290 -16.36 -0.51 -19.24
CA MET A 290 -16.85 -1.89 -19.34
C MET A 290 -17.92 -2.18 -18.26
N HIS A 291 -19.07 -1.53 -18.37
CA HIS A 291 -20.30 -1.99 -17.72
C HIS A 291 -20.77 -3.25 -18.43
N LEU A 292 -20.34 -4.39 -17.88
CA LEU A 292 -20.84 -5.70 -18.27
C LEU A 292 -22.26 -5.85 -17.73
N GLY A 293 -23.21 -5.97 -18.67
CA GLY A 293 -24.62 -6.22 -18.38
C GLY A 293 -24.85 -7.42 -17.46
N ASP A 294 -26.09 -7.50 -16.94
CA ASP A 294 -26.50 -8.15 -15.69
C ASP A 294 -26.41 -9.68 -15.56
N ARG A 295 -25.41 -10.36 -16.13
CA ARG A 295 -25.25 -11.81 -15.92
C ARG A 295 -24.18 -12.18 -14.89
N GLU A 296 -24.61 -13.04 -13.98
CA GLU A 296 -23.92 -13.61 -12.83
C GLU A 296 -22.62 -14.32 -13.25
N CYS A 297 -21.47 -13.77 -12.88
CA CYS A 297 -20.17 -14.44 -13.02
C CYS A 297 -19.19 -13.85 -12.01
N GLU A 298 -18.39 -14.71 -11.38
CA GLU A 298 -17.22 -14.35 -10.55
C GLU A 298 -16.29 -13.33 -11.22
N PHE A 299 -16.36 -13.27 -12.55
CA PHE A 299 -15.73 -12.30 -13.43
C PHE A 299 -16.04 -10.82 -13.10
N LYS A 300 -17.26 -10.49 -12.64
CA LYS A 300 -17.62 -9.12 -12.23
C LYS A 300 -16.68 -8.61 -11.14
N SER A 301 -16.34 -9.44 -10.15
CA SER A 301 -15.47 -9.05 -9.04
C SER A 301 -14.08 -8.58 -9.51
N ARG A 302 -13.55 -9.17 -10.59
CA ARG A 302 -12.20 -8.88 -11.10
C ARG A 302 -12.15 -7.69 -12.04
N MET A 303 -13.19 -7.39 -12.84
CA MET A 303 -13.21 -6.18 -13.68
C MET A 303 -13.62 -4.91 -12.92
N HIS A 304 -14.33 -5.03 -11.79
CA HIS A 304 -14.52 -3.91 -10.86
C HIS A 304 -13.20 -3.37 -10.28
N SER A 305 -12.09 -4.12 -10.44
CA SER A 305 -10.74 -3.66 -10.10
C SER A 305 -10.19 -2.55 -10.99
N LEU A 306 -10.83 -2.20 -12.11
CA LEU A 306 -10.43 -1.04 -12.92
C LEU A 306 -11.21 0.22 -12.59
N ASN A 307 -12.18 0.15 -11.67
CA ASN A 307 -12.95 1.33 -11.27
C ASN A 307 -12.05 2.38 -10.62
N VAL A 308 -12.39 3.64 -10.85
CA VAL A 308 -11.84 4.74 -10.05
C VAL A 308 -12.22 4.47 -8.60
N ASP A 309 -11.29 4.66 -7.67
CA ASP A 309 -11.58 4.50 -6.24
C ASP A 309 -12.79 5.36 -5.91
N ARG A 310 -13.83 4.76 -5.32
CA ARG A 310 -15.03 5.46 -4.91
C ARG A 310 -15.37 5.06 -3.49
N TYR A 311 -15.60 6.05 -2.65
CA TYR A 311 -15.92 5.85 -1.25
C TYR A 311 -17.16 6.65 -0.91
N ASP A 312 -18.13 6.00 -0.27
CA ASP A 312 -19.37 6.59 0.23
C ASP A 312 -19.61 6.23 1.71
N ALA A 313 -18.71 5.48 2.33
CA ALA A 313 -18.68 5.19 3.76
C ALA A 313 -17.27 5.32 4.34
N PHE A 314 -17.21 5.54 5.66
CA PHE A 314 -15.96 5.61 6.40
C PHE A 314 -16.07 5.02 7.80
N GLU A 315 -14.93 4.54 8.30
CA GLU A 315 -14.67 4.21 9.70
C GLU A 315 -13.38 4.92 10.11
N ALA A 316 -13.39 5.62 11.23
CA ALA A 316 -12.23 6.37 11.71
C ALA A 316 -12.00 6.08 13.20
N SER A 317 -10.76 5.79 13.58
CA SER A 317 -10.38 5.44 14.95
C SER A 317 -9.19 6.27 15.39
N LEU A 318 -9.36 7.05 16.46
CA LEU A 318 -8.34 7.93 17.01
C LEU A 318 -7.65 7.28 18.21
N TYR A 319 -6.33 7.18 18.17
CA TYR A 319 -5.52 6.59 19.23
C TYR A 319 -4.60 7.63 19.86
N LEU A 320 -4.39 7.51 21.17
CA LEU A 320 -3.37 8.24 21.92
C LEU A 320 -2.19 7.31 22.21
N THR A 321 -1.02 7.61 21.66
CA THR A 321 0.19 6.84 21.96
C THR A 321 0.72 7.17 23.36
N LYS A 322 1.59 6.30 23.89
CA LYS A 322 2.29 6.56 25.17
C LYS A 322 3.15 7.82 25.15
N ARG A 323 3.51 8.32 23.96
CA ARG A 323 4.27 9.56 23.76
C ARG A 323 3.37 10.80 23.68
N LEU A 324 2.07 10.65 23.92
CA LEU A 324 1.06 11.70 23.78
C LEU A 324 0.93 12.24 22.35
N GLU A 325 1.28 11.40 21.37
CA GLU A 325 1.05 11.65 19.95
C GLU A 325 -0.27 11.02 19.54
N TYR A 326 -0.93 11.59 18.53
CA TYR A 326 -2.19 11.07 18.02
C TYR A 326 -1.95 10.31 16.72
N VAL A 327 -2.61 9.16 16.62
CA VAL A 327 -2.65 8.35 15.40
C VAL A 327 -4.11 8.18 15.01
N LEU A 328 -4.44 8.54 13.77
CA LEU A 328 -5.77 8.35 13.22
C LEU A 328 -5.74 7.22 12.19
N ILE A 329 -6.54 6.19 12.41
CA ILE A 329 -6.78 5.15 11.41
C ILE A 329 -8.06 5.54 10.68
N LEU A 330 -8.01 5.76 9.38
CA LEU A 330 -9.16 6.09 8.54
C LEU A 330 -9.34 5.00 7.48
N THR A 331 -10.43 4.26 7.57
CA THR A 331 -10.83 3.26 6.59
C THR A 331 -11.92 3.84 5.71
N LEU A 332 -11.65 3.97 4.42
CA LEU A 332 -12.65 4.34 3.42
C LEU A 332 -13.20 3.08 2.73
N SER A 333 -14.52 3.03 2.56
CA SER A 333 -15.22 1.87 2.00
C SER A 333 -16.38 2.27 1.10
N GLU A 334 -16.90 1.29 0.35
CA GLU A 334 -18.12 1.42 -0.44
C GLU A 334 -19.28 0.69 0.27
N LYS A 335 -20.34 1.43 0.62
CA LYS A 335 -21.54 0.98 1.34
C LYS A 335 -22.34 -0.03 0.52
N SER A 336 -22.22 0.03 -0.81
CA SER A 336 -22.86 -0.87 -1.76
C SER A 336 -22.40 -2.32 -1.54
N ARG A 337 -23.08 -3.03 -0.65
CA ARG A 337 -22.89 -4.48 -0.41
C ARG A 337 -23.21 -5.35 -1.63
N TYR A 338 -23.74 -4.76 -2.70
CA TYR A 338 -24.36 -5.49 -3.80
C TYR A 338 -23.61 -5.40 -5.13
N VAL A 339 -22.63 -4.50 -5.30
CA VAL A 339 -22.10 -4.24 -6.67
C VAL A 339 -20.57 -4.27 -6.81
N THR A 340 -19.75 -4.08 -5.77
CA THR A 340 -18.30 -3.91 -6.04
C THR A 340 -17.43 -4.38 -4.89
N GLY A 341 -16.55 -5.34 -5.17
CA GLY A 341 -15.51 -5.83 -4.24
C GLY A 341 -14.33 -4.88 -4.10
N THR A 342 -14.56 -3.57 -4.00
CA THR A 342 -13.49 -2.63 -3.66
C THR A 342 -13.05 -2.92 -2.23
N PRO A 343 -11.79 -3.34 -2.00
CA PRO A 343 -11.34 -3.68 -0.66
C PRO A 343 -11.34 -2.42 0.21
N ASP A 344 -11.70 -2.58 1.49
CA ASP A 344 -11.53 -1.53 2.49
C ASP A 344 -10.10 -0.99 2.43
N ARG A 345 -9.98 0.33 2.50
CA ARG A 345 -8.69 1.02 2.41
C ARG A 345 -8.39 1.72 3.72
N PRO A 346 -7.73 1.02 4.65
CA PRO A 346 -7.23 1.66 5.85
C PRO A 346 -6.02 2.54 5.51
N MET A 347 -6.04 3.76 6.03
CA MET A 347 -4.95 4.72 6.02
C MET A 347 -4.59 4.99 7.47
N VAL A 348 -3.30 5.04 7.79
CA VAL A 348 -2.82 5.44 9.11
C VAL A 348 -2.17 6.81 8.97
N ILE A 349 -2.79 7.80 9.60
CA ILE A 349 -2.33 9.17 9.63
C ILE A 349 -1.60 9.38 10.96
N THR A 350 -0.30 9.65 10.87
CA THR A 350 0.57 9.91 12.01
C THR A 350 0.98 11.39 12.05
N GLY A 351 1.82 11.77 13.03
CA GLY A 351 2.36 13.13 13.11
C GLY A 351 1.35 14.20 13.56
N ILE A 352 0.14 13.82 14.00
CA ILE A 352 -0.87 14.75 14.49
C ILE A 352 -0.43 15.31 15.84
N ARG A 353 0.03 16.56 15.84
CA ARG A 353 0.46 17.27 17.05
C ARG A 353 -0.74 17.57 17.95
N SER A 354 -0.59 17.40 19.25
CA SER A 354 -1.64 17.62 20.24
C SER A 354 -2.30 19.00 20.16
N ALA A 355 -1.51 20.04 19.89
CA ALA A 355 -1.99 21.41 19.73
C ALA A 355 -2.88 21.61 18.49
N LYS A 356 -2.73 20.77 17.46
CA LYS A 356 -3.45 20.87 16.18
C LYS A 356 -4.53 19.81 16.01
N LEU A 357 -4.69 18.89 16.98
CA LEU A 357 -5.62 17.76 16.85
C LEU A 357 -7.01 18.18 16.39
N PHE A 358 -7.59 19.21 17.03
CA PHE A 358 -8.95 19.65 16.70
C PHE A 358 -9.05 20.38 15.35
N ASP A 359 -7.97 21.02 14.91
CA ASP A 359 -7.91 21.60 13.57
C ASP A 359 -7.87 20.49 12.51
N GLU A 360 -7.06 19.44 12.74
CA GLU A 360 -7.02 18.26 11.87
C GLU A 360 -8.37 17.53 11.84
N LEU A 361 -9.02 17.32 13.00
CA LEU A 361 -10.36 16.72 13.06
C LEU A 361 -11.42 17.57 12.34
N ALA A 362 -11.30 18.90 12.37
CA ALA A 362 -12.15 19.78 11.57
C ALA A 362 -11.89 19.63 10.07
N HIS A 363 -10.63 19.44 9.65
CA HIS A 363 -10.32 19.09 8.26
C HIS A 363 -10.89 17.73 7.85
N LEU A 364 -10.87 16.73 8.73
CA LEU A 364 -11.51 15.43 8.49
C LEU A 364 -13.03 15.60 8.33
N GLN A 365 -13.66 16.37 9.21
CA GLN A 365 -15.08 16.66 9.17
C GLN A 365 -15.50 17.30 7.84
N ASP A 366 -14.79 18.36 7.42
CA ASP A 366 -15.01 19.04 6.14
C ASP A 366 -14.77 18.09 4.96
N TRP A 367 -13.69 17.31 5.01
CA TRP A 367 -13.33 16.40 3.94
C TRP A 367 -14.36 15.29 3.73
N LEU A 368 -14.86 14.70 4.81
CA LEU A 368 -15.85 13.61 4.76
C LEU A 368 -17.30 14.11 4.65
N GLY A 369 -17.54 15.43 4.72
CA GLY A 369 -18.88 16.01 4.71
C GLY A 369 -19.71 15.64 5.95
N ILE A 370 -19.07 15.49 7.11
CA ILE A 370 -19.73 15.08 8.35
C ILE A 370 -20.33 16.33 9.02
N LYS A 371 -21.63 16.31 9.34
CA LYS A 371 -22.29 17.45 10.00
C LYS A 371 -21.79 17.74 11.41
N ASP A 372 -21.53 16.69 12.18
CA ASP A 372 -21.01 16.78 13.54
C ASP A 372 -20.14 15.57 13.85
N LEU A 373 -18.87 15.82 14.18
CA LEU A 373 -17.92 14.79 14.59
C LEU A 373 -17.99 14.48 16.09
N GLY A 374 -18.87 15.15 16.84
CA GLY A 374 -18.99 14.97 18.29
C GLY A 374 -17.75 15.44 19.05
N LEU A 375 -17.10 16.53 18.60
CA LEU A 375 -15.82 17.00 19.16
C LEU A 375 -15.86 17.24 20.69
N GLY A 376 -17.02 17.56 21.25
CA GLY A 376 -17.21 17.69 22.69
C GLY A 376 -17.02 16.36 23.44
N TYR A 377 -17.51 15.26 22.89
CA TYR A 377 -17.35 13.92 23.45
C TYR A 377 -15.91 13.44 23.35
N VAL A 378 -15.26 13.68 22.20
CA VAL A 378 -13.84 13.39 21.98
C VAL A 378 -12.96 14.12 23.00
N LYS A 379 -13.26 15.39 23.31
CA LYS A 379 -12.57 16.14 24.38
C LYS A 379 -12.75 15.49 25.74
N ALA A 380 -13.94 15.01 26.07
CA ALA A 380 -14.21 14.39 27.36
C ALA A 380 -13.48 13.04 27.52
N GLU A 381 -13.50 12.18 26.49
CA GLU A 381 -12.74 10.93 26.50
C GLU A 381 -11.23 11.19 26.57
N LEU A 382 -10.74 12.16 25.80
CA LEU A 382 -9.35 12.56 25.83
C LEU A 382 -8.90 13.05 27.21
N ALA A 383 -9.75 13.82 27.91
CA ALA A 383 -9.50 14.24 29.28
C ALA A 383 -9.37 13.04 30.22
N GLY A 384 -10.26 12.06 30.08
CA GLY A 384 -10.28 10.85 30.89
C GLY A 384 -9.03 9.99 30.76
N LEU A 385 -8.37 10.03 29.58
CA LEU A 385 -7.13 9.32 29.30
C LEU A 385 -5.87 10.15 29.65
N GLY A 386 -6.03 11.35 30.20
CA GLY A 386 -4.92 12.25 30.53
C GLY A 386 -4.26 12.92 29.30
N GLY A 387 -4.96 12.94 28.17
CA GLY A 387 -4.48 13.58 26.95
C GLY A 387 -4.54 15.12 27.00
N TYR A 388 -3.78 15.76 26.12
CA TYR A 388 -3.74 17.22 26.06
C TYR A 388 -4.98 17.79 25.35
N ILE A 389 -5.67 18.73 25.99
CA ILE A 389 -6.81 19.45 25.41
C ILE A 389 -6.42 20.91 25.19
N PRO A 390 -6.27 21.37 23.92
CA PRO A 390 -5.97 22.75 23.63
C PRO A 390 -6.99 23.71 24.26
N GLY A 391 -6.50 24.71 24.97
CA GLY A 391 -7.32 25.74 25.61
C GLY A 391 -8.00 25.33 26.93
N ALA A 392 -7.81 24.10 27.42
CA ALA A 392 -8.29 23.72 28.74
C ALA A 392 -7.55 24.52 29.83
N LYS A 393 -8.30 25.10 30.76
CA LYS A 393 -7.72 25.70 31.97
C LYS A 393 -7.46 24.59 32.98
N ILE A 394 -6.21 24.45 33.41
CA ILE A 394 -5.85 23.65 34.57
C ILE A 394 -6.32 24.44 35.79
N ILE A 395 -7.29 23.90 36.54
CA ILE A 395 -7.83 24.50 37.75
C ILE A 395 -7.03 24.04 38.95
#